data_AF-A0A5M6BQS2-F1
#
_entry.id   AF-A0A5M6BQS2-F1
#
_cell.length_a   1.000
_cell.length_b   1.000
_cell.length_c   1.000
_cell.angle_alpha   90.00
_cell.angle_beta   90.00
_cell.angle_gamma   90.00
#
_symmetry.space_group_name_H-M   'P 1'
#
loop_
_entity.id
_entity.type
_entity.pdbx_description
1 polymer ?
#
loop_
_entity_poly.entity_id
_entity_poly.type
_entity_poly.pdbx_seq_one_letter_code
_entity_poly.pdbx_strand_id
1 'polypeptide(L)'
;MSPTLLPLFAVLLLATLALAQNTYTVHHRFLPHPAPSTPPPFVSFGSFTPVARSLDLQVDALTGKQEVGQTDDGKGWYQVGVAAEEDDEWLIASTRACYLSSPPKVRIHIDDSLIPSHISIQPSSSSLTSCQTTTNSTSVKLPSKPEEIVWERYTSGKTRGPSLAPPPPIDTTTGAPIEPVPEKTFLAKYWMYILGAALFLFSQLAPEEPKPAGGGGGAAK
;
A
#
# COMPACT_ATOMS: atom_id res chain seq x y z
N MET A 1 47.95 -4.38 54.85
CA MET A 1 47.94 -4.46 53.38
C MET A 1 46.62 -5.07 52.98
N SER A 2 45.64 -4.24 52.59
CA SER A 2 44.25 -4.65 52.36
C SER A 2 43.91 -4.49 50.88
N PRO A 3 43.58 -5.56 50.13
CA PRO A 3 43.24 -5.45 48.73
C PRO A 3 41.86 -6.06 48.43
N THR A 4 40.74 -5.40 48.77
CA THR A 4 39.41 -5.89 48.36
C THR A 4 38.37 -4.76 48.26
N LEU A 5 38.60 -3.77 47.40
CA LEU A 5 37.63 -2.68 47.13
C LEU A 5 37.38 -2.44 45.63
N LEU A 6 37.61 -3.44 44.77
CA LEU A 6 37.53 -3.28 43.31
C LEU A 6 36.34 -3.92 42.54
N PRO A 7 35.35 -4.67 43.10
CA PRO A 7 34.30 -5.25 42.26
C PRO A 7 32.99 -4.44 42.20
N LEU A 8 32.86 -3.30 42.90
CA LEU A 8 31.59 -2.58 42.97
C LEU A 8 31.37 -1.57 41.82
N PHE A 9 32.42 -1.14 41.14
CA PHE A 9 32.32 -0.15 40.04
C PHE A 9 31.87 -0.75 38.70
N ALA A 10 32.06 -2.06 38.49
CA ALA A 10 31.71 -2.70 37.21
C ALA A 10 30.20 -2.96 37.04
N VAL A 11 29.43 -3.07 38.13
CA VAL A 11 27.99 -3.36 38.08
C VAL A 11 27.16 -2.10 37.78
N LEU A 12 27.66 -0.90 38.07
CA LEU A 12 26.92 0.36 37.85
C LEU A 12 26.93 0.85 36.39
N LEU A 13 27.84 0.33 35.55
CA LEU A 13 28.01 0.76 34.15
C LEU A 13 27.14 -0.01 33.14
N LEU A 14 26.44 -1.07 33.55
CA LEU A 14 25.51 -1.82 32.70
C LEU A 14 24.05 -1.35 32.80
N ALA A 15 23.74 -0.36 33.64
CA ALA A 15 22.37 0.04 33.95
C ALA A 15 21.76 1.13 33.04
N THR A 16 22.50 1.70 32.08
CA THR A 16 22.06 2.91 31.35
C THR A 16 21.98 2.77 29.84
N LEU A 17 21.51 1.63 29.33
CA LEU A 17 20.93 1.55 27.98
C LEU A 17 19.41 1.34 28.06
N ALA A 18 18.73 2.21 28.82
CA ALA A 18 17.31 2.43 28.57
C ALA A 18 17.23 3.22 27.26
N LEU A 19 16.98 2.53 26.14
CA LEU A 19 16.57 3.22 24.92
C LEU A 19 15.30 3.98 25.26
N ALA A 20 15.34 5.31 25.18
CA ALA A 20 14.15 6.14 25.22
C ALA A 20 13.24 5.69 24.07
N GLN A 21 12.11 5.07 24.42
CA GLN A 21 11.08 4.73 23.46
C GLN A 21 10.07 5.87 23.45
N ASN A 22 10.03 6.62 22.35
CA ASN A 22 9.06 7.69 22.19
C ASN A 22 7.67 7.06 22.11
N THR A 23 6.79 7.39 23.05
CA THR A 23 5.40 6.93 23.04
C THR A 23 4.52 8.10 22.62
N TYR A 24 3.74 7.89 21.57
CA TYR A 24 2.91 8.91 20.97
C TYR A 24 1.45 8.63 21.31
N THR A 25 0.73 9.68 21.74
CA THR A 25 -0.69 9.59 22.04
C THR A 25 -1.49 10.22 20.91
N VAL A 26 -2.45 9.46 20.39
CA VAL A 26 -3.44 9.93 19.43
C VAL A 26 -4.62 10.48 20.20
N HIS A 27 -5.07 11.65 19.79
CA HIS A 27 -6.23 12.33 20.35
C HIS A 27 -7.28 12.61 19.29
N HIS A 28 -8.51 12.83 19.72
CA HIS A 28 -9.61 13.18 18.82
C HIS A 28 -10.63 14.12 19.47
N ARG A 29 -11.47 14.78 18.65
CA ARG A 29 -12.59 15.61 19.11
C ARG A 29 -13.60 15.87 17.99
N PHE A 30 -14.78 16.34 18.35
CA PHE A 30 -15.65 17.05 17.43
C PHE A 30 -15.39 18.56 17.43
N LEU A 31 -15.56 19.17 16.28
CA LEU A 31 -15.69 20.61 16.07
C LEU A 31 -17.10 20.88 15.54
N PRO A 32 -18.04 21.32 16.40
CA PRO A 32 -19.42 21.56 16.01
C PRO A 32 -19.56 22.62 14.92
N HIS A 33 -20.68 22.60 14.20
CA HIS A 33 -21.06 23.66 13.28
C HIS A 33 -22.42 24.29 13.69
N PRO A 34 -22.50 25.60 13.97
CA PRO A 34 -21.43 26.58 13.90
C PRO A 34 -20.33 26.36 14.95
N ALA A 35 -19.10 26.78 14.62
CA ALA A 35 -17.96 26.60 15.51
C ALA A 35 -18.15 27.45 16.78
N PRO A 36 -17.97 26.89 17.99
CA PRO A 36 -18.00 27.65 19.23
C PRO A 36 -16.81 28.62 19.31
N SER A 37 -16.91 29.65 20.16
CA SER A 37 -15.81 30.61 20.42
C SER A 37 -14.58 29.94 21.02
N THR A 38 -14.75 28.80 21.69
CA THR A 38 -13.68 27.97 22.23
C THR A 38 -13.90 26.54 21.75
N PRO A 39 -12.96 25.95 20.99
CA PRO A 39 -13.12 24.60 20.48
C PRO A 39 -13.11 23.58 21.64
N PRO A 40 -13.87 22.48 21.53
CA PRO A 40 -13.81 21.40 22.50
C PRO A 40 -12.37 20.87 22.66
N PRO A 41 -12.00 20.43 23.88
CA PRO A 41 -10.68 19.85 24.12
C PRO A 41 -10.54 18.51 23.39
N PHE A 42 -9.30 18.18 23.06
CA PHE A 42 -8.92 16.86 22.55
C PHE A 42 -9.07 15.81 23.64
N VAL A 43 -9.67 14.66 23.30
CA VAL A 43 -9.80 13.49 24.17
C VAL A 43 -8.80 12.43 23.72
N SER A 44 -8.23 11.67 24.65
CA SER A 44 -7.31 10.57 24.30
C SER A 44 -8.06 9.47 23.55
N PHE A 45 -7.53 9.11 22.38
CA PHE A 45 -8.07 8.08 21.50
C PHE A 45 -7.26 6.79 21.58
N GLY A 46 -5.94 6.89 21.79
CA GLY A 46 -5.02 5.76 21.87
C GLY A 46 -3.57 6.17 22.04
N SER A 47 -2.67 5.22 22.27
CA SER A 47 -1.23 5.45 22.28
C SER A 47 -0.49 4.35 21.54
N PHE A 48 0.70 4.67 21.01
CA PHE A 48 1.55 3.73 20.31
C PHE A 48 3.02 4.04 20.56
N THR A 49 3.85 3.00 20.42
CA THR A 49 5.30 3.11 20.57
C THR A 49 5.95 2.49 19.33
N PRO A 50 6.53 3.29 18.43
CA PRO A 50 7.19 2.76 17.24
C PRO A 50 8.44 1.97 17.64
N VAL A 51 8.48 0.69 17.26
CA VAL A 51 9.63 -0.17 17.50
C VAL A 51 10.39 -0.35 16.19
N ALA A 52 11.68 -0.01 16.18
CA ALA A 52 12.53 -0.04 14.99
C ALA A 52 12.72 -1.43 14.34
N ARG A 53 12.29 -2.51 15.00
CA ARG A 53 12.73 -3.89 14.71
C ARG A 53 11.83 -4.70 13.78
N SER A 54 10.60 -4.28 13.49
CA SER A 54 9.73 -4.97 12.52
C SER A 54 8.59 -4.06 12.06
N LEU A 55 8.09 -4.29 10.84
CA LEU A 55 6.92 -3.61 10.28
C LEU A 55 5.65 -3.76 11.15
N ASP A 56 5.63 -4.71 12.09
CA ASP A 56 4.57 -4.82 13.09
C ASP A 56 4.84 -3.83 14.24
N LEU A 57 4.19 -2.68 14.17
CA LEU A 57 3.94 -1.82 15.31
C LEU A 57 2.90 -2.51 16.20
N GLN A 58 3.28 -2.92 17.41
CA GLN A 58 2.30 -3.34 18.40
C GLN A 58 1.63 -2.10 18.99
N VAL A 59 0.32 -2.00 18.77
CA VAL A 59 -0.53 -1.06 19.49
C VAL A 59 -0.80 -1.68 20.84
N ASP A 60 -0.15 -1.15 21.88
CA ASP A 60 -0.56 -1.49 23.25
C ASP A 60 -2.03 -1.09 23.42
N ALA A 61 -2.79 -2.01 24.00
CA ALA A 61 -4.24 -1.91 24.15
C ALA A 61 -4.65 -0.49 24.53
N LEU A 62 -5.60 0.09 23.76
CA LEU A 62 -6.11 1.44 23.95
C LEU A 62 -6.65 1.63 25.38
N THR A 63 -5.77 2.00 26.31
CA THR A 63 -6.11 2.29 27.71
C THR A 63 -6.51 3.75 27.86
N GLY A 64 -7.49 4.18 27.06
CA GLY A 64 -8.18 5.44 27.28
C GLY A 64 -9.33 5.22 28.26
N LYS A 65 -9.30 5.85 29.44
CA LYS A 65 -10.52 6.03 30.23
C LYS A 65 -11.45 6.91 29.40
N GLN A 66 -12.55 6.32 28.95
CA GLN A 66 -13.58 6.95 28.14
C GLN A 66 -14.20 8.12 28.91
N GLU A 67 -13.68 9.32 28.72
CA GLU A 67 -14.32 10.52 29.26
C GLU A 67 -15.34 11.05 28.25
N VAL A 68 -16.61 10.96 28.66
CA VAL A 68 -17.78 11.67 28.15
C VAL A 68 -17.98 11.58 26.63
N GLY A 69 -18.95 10.78 26.21
CA GLY A 69 -19.34 10.65 24.81
C GLY A 69 -19.81 11.98 24.22
N GLN A 70 -18.90 12.72 23.59
CA GLN A 70 -19.24 13.88 22.79
C GLN A 70 -20.16 13.41 21.66
N THR A 71 -21.19 14.21 21.38
CA THR A 71 -22.12 13.98 20.28
C THR A 71 -22.17 15.22 19.40
N ASP A 72 -22.21 15.00 18.09
CA ASP A 72 -22.37 16.05 17.09
C ASP A 72 -23.65 15.82 16.29
N ASP A 73 -24.17 16.87 15.66
CA ASP A 73 -25.34 16.80 14.79
C ASP A 73 -25.01 16.33 13.36
N GLY A 74 -23.74 15.98 13.12
CA GLY A 74 -23.20 15.50 11.85
C GLY A 74 -22.78 16.61 10.90
N LYS A 75 -23.11 17.88 11.19
CA LYS A 75 -22.76 19.02 10.34
C LYS A 75 -21.36 19.54 10.61
N GLY A 76 -20.82 19.23 11.79
CA GLY A 76 -19.48 19.59 12.22
C GLY A 76 -18.37 18.80 11.54
N TRP A 77 -17.19 18.92 12.14
CA TRP A 77 -15.98 18.19 11.75
C TRP A 77 -15.55 17.27 12.87
N TYR A 78 -14.98 16.14 12.50
CA TYR A 78 -14.23 15.27 13.38
C TYR A 78 -12.75 15.47 13.13
N GLN A 79 -11.98 15.66 14.19
CA GLN A 79 -10.54 15.82 14.13
C GLN A 79 -9.83 14.71 14.89
N VAL A 80 -8.72 14.25 14.34
CA VAL A 80 -7.76 13.38 15.02
C VAL A 80 -6.41 14.07 14.95
N GLY A 81 -5.64 14.03 16.03
CA GLY A 81 -4.30 14.57 16.04
C GLY A 81 -3.32 13.77 16.88
N VAL A 82 -2.04 13.96 16.59
CA VAL A 82 -0.90 13.38 17.31
C VAL A 82 0.16 14.46 17.47
N ALA A 83 0.76 14.55 18.66
CA ALA A 83 1.90 15.43 18.90
C ALA A 83 3.16 14.80 18.28
N ALA A 84 3.84 15.51 17.38
CA ALA A 84 5.02 14.98 16.68
C ALA A 84 6.31 15.13 17.50
N GLU A 85 6.44 16.24 18.24
CA GLU A 85 7.62 16.59 19.04
C GLU A 85 7.22 17.30 20.35
N GLU A 86 8.20 17.58 21.22
CA GLU A 86 7.99 18.35 22.47
C GLU A 86 7.59 19.81 22.21
N ASP A 87 7.86 20.36 21.02
CA ASP A 87 7.62 21.76 20.63
C ASP A 87 6.15 22.08 20.25
N ASP A 88 5.18 21.36 20.81
CA ASP A 88 3.74 21.57 20.60
C ASP A 88 3.27 21.51 19.13
N GLU A 89 4.04 20.91 18.21
CA GLU A 89 3.59 20.72 16.83
C GLU A 89 2.64 19.53 16.72
N TRP A 90 1.36 19.83 16.47
CA TRP A 90 0.30 18.85 16.30
C TRP A 90 0.06 18.54 14.82
N LEU A 91 0.21 17.27 14.45
CA LEU A 91 -0.32 16.77 13.20
C LEU A 91 -1.82 16.55 13.38
N ILE A 92 -2.65 17.23 12.57
CA ILE A 92 -4.11 17.14 12.67
C ILE A 92 -4.69 16.74 11.31
N ALA A 93 -5.52 15.70 11.31
CA ALA A 93 -6.39 15.34 10.19
C ALA A 93 -7.84 15.63 10.56
N SER A 94 -8.65 16.01 9.58
CA SER A 94 -10.07 16.33 9.77
C SER A 94 -10.95 15.66 8.71
N THR A 95 -12.15 15.24 9.11
CA THR A 95 -13.19 14.75 8.20
C THR A 95 -14.57 15.27 8.67
N ARG A 96 -15.61 15.20 7.84
CA ARG A 96 -16.96 15.57 8.28
C ARG A 96 -17.46 14.61 9.36
N ALA A 97 -18.12 15.13 10.39
CA ALA A 97 -18.64 14.31 11.49
C ALA A 97 -19.65 13.25 11.00
N CYS A 98 -20.51 13.58 10.02
CA CYS A 98 -21.45 12.64 9.40
C CYS A 98 -20.82 11.40 8.74
N TYR A 99 -19.50 11.37 8.51
CA TYR A 99 -18.80 10.18 8.03
C TYR A 99 -18.49 9.16 9.15
N LEU A 100 -18.69 9.51 10.43
CA LEU A 100 -18.43 8.62 11.57
C LEU A 100 -19.64 7.78 11.99
N SER A 101 -20.51 7.38 11.06
CA SER A 101 -21.52 6.35 11.33
C SER A 101 -20.90 5.02 11.75
N SER A 102 -19.63 4.81 11.40
CA SER A 102 -18.78 3.69 11.80
C SER A 102 -17.44 4.21 12.34
N PRO A 103 -16.75 3.47 13.22
CA PRO A 103 -15.39 3.79 13.65
C PRO A 103 -14.47 4.02 12.46
N PRO A 104 -13.70 5.11 12.39
CA PRO A 104 -12.86 5.41 11.23
C PRO A 104 -11.55 4.61 11.25
N LYS A 105 -10.89 4.56 10.09
CA LYS A 105 -9.50 4.13 9.97
C LYS A 105 -8.59 5.34 10.06
N VAL A 106 -7.59 5.28 10.93
CA VAL A 106 -6.58 6.35 11.08
C VAL A 106 -5.27 5.83 10.53
N ARG A 107 -4.63 6.58 9.63
CA ARG A 107 -3.30 6.23 9.15
C ARG A 107 -2.30 7.28 9.58
N ILE A 108 -1.19 6.85 10.15
CA ILE A 108 -0.11 7.75 10.56
C ILE A 108 1.17 7.26 9.91
N HIS A 109 1.83 8.18 9.22
CA HIS A 109 3.08 7.93 8.56
C HIS A 109 4.22 8.37 9.46
N ILE A 110 5.19 7.48 9.61
CA ILE A 110 6.35 7.66 10.49
C ILE A 110 7.59 7.72 9.61
N ASP A 111 8.48 8.67 9.86
CA ASP A 111 9.73 8.79 9.13
C ASP A 111 10.78 7.74 9.55
N ASP A 112 11.99 7.83 8.98
CA ASP A 112 13.10 6.94 9.34
C ASP A 112 13.65 7.21 10.76
N SER A 113 13.36 8.38 11.32
CA SER A 113 13.73 8.80 12.68
C SER A 113 12.72 8.34 13.74
N LEU A 114 11.66 7.61 13.33
CA LEU A 114 10.54 7.18 14.17
C LEU A 114 9.63 8.32 14.65
N ILE A 115 9.65 9.45 13.96
CA ILE A 115 8.83 10.63 14.24
C ILE A 115 7.60 10.63 13.32
N PRO A 116 6.38 10.83 13.85
CA PRO A 116 5.20 11.04 13.03
C PRO A 116 5.39 12.24 12.10
N SER A 117 5.17 12.04 10.80
CA SER A 117 5.32 13.10 9.77
C SER A 117 4.00 13.45 9.09
N HIS A 118 3.04 12.53 9.05
CA HIS A 118 1.74 12.78 8.42
C HIS A 118 0.63 11.94 9.08
N ILE A 119 -0.59 12.46 9.11
CA ILE A 119 -1.78 11.76 9.60
C ILE A 119 -2.93 11.91 8.60
N SER A 120 -3.70 10.84 8.41
CA SER A 120 -4.91 10.85 7.59
C SER A 120 -6.03 10.05 8.23
N ILE A 121 -7.27 10.42 7.92
CA ILE A 121 -8.48 9.74 8.40
C ILE A 121 -9.25 9.25 7.19
N GLN A 122 -9.57 7.96 7.18
CA GLN A 122 -10.38 7.32 6.16
C GLN A 122 -11.70 6.88 6.80
N PRO A 123 -12.85 7.41 6.34
CA PRO A 123 -14.14 6.86 6.70
C PRO A 123 -14.24 5.41 6.27
N SER A 124 -14.81 4.57 7.12
CA SER A 124 -14.95 3.14 6.85
C SER A 124 -16.09 2.82 5.90
N SER A 125 -17.09 3.70 5.83
CA SER A 125 -18.15 3.63 4.84
C SER A 125 -17.72 4.41 3.58
N SER A 126 -17.57 3.70 2.47
CA SER A 126 -17.45 4.27 1.13
C SER A 126 -18.77 4.83 0.60
N SER A 127 -19.87 4.70 1.36
CA SER A 127 -21.17 5.19 0.94
C SER A 127 -21.21 6.70 1.04
N LEU A 128 -21.07 7.36 -0.11
CA LEU A 128 -21.29 8.81 -0.34
C LEU A 128 -22.65 9.33 0.18
N THR A 129 -23.53 8.43 0.63
CA THR A 129 -24.86 8.74 1.15
C THR A 129 -24.86 9.22 2.61
N SER A 130 -23.82 8.94 3.40
CA SER A 130 -23.84 9.20 4.86
C SER A 130 -23.87 10.68 5.25
N CYS A 131 -23.44 11.57 4.35
CA CYS A 131 -23.50 13.01 4.52
C CYS A 131 -24.54 13.68 3.61
N GLN A 132 -25.57 12.95 3.16
CA GLN A 132 -26.64 13.56 2.37
C GLN A 132 -27.40 14.60 3.21
N THR A 133 -27.57 15.78 2.59
CA THR A 133 -28.11 17.04 3.13
C THR A 133 -29.59 17.01 3.50
N THR A 134 -30.20 15.84 3.69
CA THR A 134 -31.60 15.71 4.07
C THR A 134 -31.76 15.93 5.56
N THR A 135 -31.86 17.21 5.96
CA THR A 135 -32.61 17.86 7.09
C THR A 135 -32.72 17.20 8.48
N ASN A 136 -32.53 15.90 8.62
CA ASN A 136 -32.57 15.15 9.85
C ASN A 136 -31.16 15.14 10.45
N SER A 137 -31.00 15.85 11.56
CA SER A 137 -29.81 15.77 12.41
C SER A 137 -29.49 14.30 12.68
N THR A 138 -28.41 13.79 12.12
CA THR A 138 -27.89 12.48 12.48
C THR A 138 -27.03 12.71 13.71
N SER A 139 -27.52 12.29 14.88
CA SER A 139 -26.70 12.35 16.10
C SER A 139 -25.55 11.37 15.96
N VAL A 140 -24.34 11.89 15.79
CA VAL A 140 -23.10 11.11 15.66
C VAL A 140 -22.40 11.10 17.01
N LYS A 141 -21.93 9.93 17.44
CA LYS A 141 -21.20 9.76 18.70
C LYS A 141 -19.71 9.68 18.43
N LEU A 142 -18.92 10.20 19.36
CA LEU A 142 -17.47 10.12 19.27
C LEU A 142 -17.05 8.64 19.36
N PRO A 143 -16.26 8.12 18.40
CA PRO A 143 -15.94 6.70 18.35
C PRO A 143 -15.06 6.31 19.53
N SER A 144 -15.47 5.34 20.35
CA SER A 144 -14.69 4.95 21.54
C SER A 144 -13.39 4.20 21.19
N LYS A 145 -13.35 3.61 19.99
CA LYS A 145 -12.21 2.89 19.44
C LYS A 145 -12.16 3.14 17.92
N PRO A 146 -10.97 3.20 17.30
CA PRO A 146 -10.84 3.14 15.85
C PRO A 146 -11.23 1.76 15.34
N GLU A 147 -11.60 1.66 14.05
CA GLU A 147 -11.67 0.36 13.38
C GLU A 147 -10.25 -0.21 13.24
N GLU A 148 -9.34 0.64 12.78
CA GLU A 148 -7.98 0.26 12.45
C GLU A 148 -7.09 1.50 12.59
N ILE A 149 -5.92 1.34 13.23
CA ILE A 149 -4.86 2.33 13.11
C ILE A 149 -3.72 1.70 12.33
N VAL A 150 -3.47 2.23 11.13
CA VAL A 150 -2.41 1.76 10.24
C VAL A 150 -1.20 2.67 10.38
N TRP A 151 -0.04 2.06 10.58
CA TRP A 151 1.23 2.76 10.67
C TRP A 151 2.06 2.39 9.48
N GLU A 152 2.44 3.38 8.68
CA GLU A 152 3.23 3.14 7.48
C GLU A 152 4.53 3.91 7.62
N ARG A 153 5.67 3.22 7.53
CA ARG A 153 6.94 3.91 7.38
C ARG A 153 6.89 4.66 6.06
N TYR A 154 7.05 5.98 6.11
CA TYR A 154 7.17 6.79 4.92
C TYR A 154 8.52 6.51 4.26
N THR A 155 8.57 5.46 3.45
CA THR A 155 9.63 5.37 2.46
C THR A 155 9.30 6.45 1.45
N SER A 156 10.14 7.49 1.36
CA SER A 156 10.10 8.45 0.26
C SER A 156 10.36 7.68 -1.04
N GLY A 157 9.33 7.02 -1.54
CA GLY A 157 9.33 6.28 -2.77
C GLY A 157 9.43 7.33 -3.84
N LYS A 158 10.66 7.61 -4.29
CA LYS A 158 10.90 8.48 -5.44
C LYS A 158 9.90 8.10 -6.51
N THR A 159 8.93 8.97 -6.79
CA THR A 159 7.93 8.75 -7.82
C THR A 159 8.70 8.49 -9.11
N ARG A 160 8.75 7.23 -9.53
CA ARG A 160 9.40 6.90 -10.79
C ARG A 160 8.48 7.44 -11.86
N GLY A 161 8.99 8.37 -12.66
CA GLY A 161 8.29 8.82 -13.85
C GLY A 161 7.91 7.62 -14.73
N PRO A 162 6.89 7.76 -15.58
CA PRO A 162 6.54 6.69 -16.52
C PRO A 162 7.79 6.30 -17.31
N SER A 163 7.98 4.99 -17.53
CA SER A 163 9.05 4.49 -18.37
C SER A 163 8.76 4.92 -19.81
N LEU A 164 9.35 6.04 -20.24
CA LEU A 164 9.24 6.50 -21.62
C LEU A 164 10.03 5.55 -22.52
N ALA A 165 9.44 5.15 -23.65
CA ALA A 165 10.18 4.45 -24.68
C ALA A 165 11.33 5.35 -25.18
N PRO A 166 12.49 4.77 -25.54
CA PRO A 166 13.55 5.55 -26.16
C PRO A 166 13.03 6.20 -27.45
N PRO A 167 13.48 7.42 -27.78
CA PRO A 167 13.05 8.09 -29.00
C PRO A 167 13.39 7.23 -30.23
N PRO A 168 12.56 7.27 -31.28
CA PRO A 168 12.85 6.56 -32.52
C PRO A 168 14.20 7.05 -33.07
N PRO A 169 15.00 6.16 -33.69
CA PRO A 169 16.27 6.56 -34.28
C PRO A 169 16.00 7.51 -35.44
N ILE A 170 16.72 8.64 -35.45
CA ILE A 170 16.64 9.68 -36.47
C ILE A 170 17.80 9.55 -37.45
N ASP A 171 17.53 9.78 -38.73
CA ASP A 171 18.58 9.94 -39.72
C ASP A 171 19.30 11.27 -39.47
N THR A 172 20.63 11.23 -39.30
CA THR A 172 21.48 12.39 -38.98
C THR A 172 21.56 13.41 -40.12
N THR A 173 21.15 13.04 -41.34
CA THR A 173 21.18 13.93 -42.51
C THR A 173 19.82 14.54 -42.82
N THR A 174 18.74 13.78 -42.62
CA THR A 174 17.38 14.16 -43.03
C THR A 174 16.52 14.63 -41.85
N GLY A 175 16.89 14.28 -40.60
CA GLY A 175 16.11 14.60 -39.40
C GLY A 175 14.77 13.87 -39.31
N ALA A 176 14.45 13.02 -40.29
CA ALA A 176 13.25 12.20 -40.32
C ALA A 176 13.47 10.90 -39.51
N PRO A 177 12.39 10.32 -38.94
CA PRO A 177 12.43 8.99 -38.36
C PRO A 177 12.92 7.98 -39.40
N ILE A 178 13.87 7.11 -39.01
CA ILE A 178 14.32 6.02 -39.88
C ILE A 178 13.13 5.09 -40.12
N GLU A 179 12.65 5.02 -41.36
CA GLU A 179 11.64 4.05 -41.74
C GLU A 179 12.21 2.63 -41.52
N PRO A 180 11.46 1.74 -40.85
CA PRO A 180 11.93 0.38 -40.65
C PRO A 180 12.17 -0.28 -42.01
N VAL A 181 13.31 -0.98 -42.13
CA VAL A 181 13.63 -1.73 -43.35
C VAL A 181 12.44 -2.66 -43.66
N PRO A 182 11.89 -2.62 -44.89
CA PRO A 182 10.72 -3.42 -45.25
C PRO A 182 10.93 -4.88 -44.85
N GLU A 183 10.07 -5.38 -43.96
CA GLU A 183 10.14 -6.77 -43.56
C GLU A 183 9.93 -7.66 -44.78
N LYS A 184 10.78 -8.67 -44.97
CA LYS A 184 10.59 -9.66 -46.04
C LYS A 184 9.21 -10.29 -45.88
N THR A 185 8.46 -10.34 -46.97
CA THR A 185 7.11 -10.92 -46.97
C THR A 185 7.14 -12.35 -46.41
N PHE A 186 6.05 -12.77 -45.77
CA PHE A 186 5.90 -14.12 -45.22
C PHE A 186 6.30 -15.19 -46.25
N LEU A 187 5.87 -15.03 -47.50
CA LEU A 187 6.18 -15.96 -48.57
C LEU A 187 7.69 -16.02 -48.86
N ALA A 188 8.38 -14.88 -48.90
CA ALA A 188 9.83 -14.83 -49.06
C ALA A 188 10.59 -15.48 -47.90
N LYS A 189 10.01 -15.48 -46.69
CA LYS A 189 10.62 -16.13 -45.52
C LYS A 189 10.38 -17.64 -45.48
N TYR A 190 9.21 -18.10 -45.93
CA TYR A 190 8.77 -19.48 -45.69
C TYR A 190 8.64 -20.37 -46.94
N TRP A 191 8.93 -19.88 -48.14
CA TRP A 191 8.77 -20.65 -49.39
C TRP A 191 9.51 -22.00 -49.39
N MET A 192 10.70 -22.08 -48.79
CA MET A 192 11.47 -23.33 -48.69
C MET A 192 10.75 -24.39 -47.85
N TYR A 193 10.10 -24.01 -46.74
CA TYR A 193 9.35 -24.94 -45.90
C TYR A 193 8.06 -25.39 -46.60
N ILE A 194 7.39 -24.49 -47.31
CA ILE A 194 6.21 -24.81 -48.11
C ILE A 194 6.57 -25.84 -49.20
N LEU A 195 7.70 -25.64 -49.90
CA LEU A 195 8.21 -26.61 -50.88
C LEU A 195 8.52 -27.97 -50.25
N GLY A 196 9.17 -27.99 -49.09
CA GLY A 196 9.46 -29.23 -48.36
C GLY A 196 8.20 -29.99 -47.96
N ALA A 197 7.20 -29.29 -47.41
CA ALA A 197 5.92 -29.88 -47.03
C ALA A 197 5.14 -30.39 -48.25
N ALA A 198 5.14 -29.64 -49.36
CA ALA A 198 4.49 -30.06 -50.60
C ALA A 198 5.12 -31.34 -51.16
N LEU A 199 6.46 -31.39 -51.27
CA LEU A 199 7.18 -32.59 -51.74
C LEU A 199 6.90 -33.82 -50.86
N PHE A 200 6.88 -33.63 -49.55
CA PHE A 200 6.54 -34.70 -48.61
C PHE A 200 5.12 -35.23 -48.85
N LEU A 201 4.13 -34.35 -48.97
CA LEU A 201 2.74 -34.78 -49.26
C LEU A 201 2.64 -35.50 -50.61
N PHE A 202 3.31 -35.01 -51.66
CA PHE A 202 3.33 -35.68 -52.96
C PHE A 202 3.93 -37.08 -52.90
N SER A 203 4.99 -37.31 -52.11
CA SER A 203 5.60 -38.63 -51.95
C SER A 203 4.66 -39.65 -51.27
N GLN A 204 3.79 -39.20 -50.37
CA GLN A 204 2.84 -40.07 -49.67
C GLN A 204 1.58 -40.38 -50.50
N LEU A 205 1.27 -39.54 -51.49
CA LEU A 205 0.14 -39.70 -52.41
C LEU A 205 0.52 -40.40 -53.72
N ALA A 206 1.79 -40.76 -53.91
CA ALA A 206 2.23 -41.53 -55.06
C ALA A 206 1.59 -42.93 -55.03
N PRO A 207 0.88 -43.37 -56.08
CA PRO A 207 0.31 -44.71 -56.14
C PRO A 207 1.40 -45.77 -55.99
N GLU A 208 1.20 -46.77 -55.10
CA GLU A 208 2.12 -47.90 -55.02
C GLU A 208 2.17 -48.62 -56.37
N GLU A 209 3.38 -48.85 -56.89
CA GLU A 209 3.57 -49.64 -58.09
C GLU A 209 2.97 -51.05 -57.88
N PRO A 210 2.28 -51.63 -58.89
CA PRO A 210 1.64 -52.93 -58.73
C PRO A 210 2.68 -54.01 -58.43
N LYS A 211 2.59 -54.58 -57.23
CA LYS A 211 3.42 -55.70 -56.75
C LYS A 211 3.19 -56.94 -57.65
N PRO A 212 4.23 -57.56 -58.26
CA PRO A 212 4.03 -58.76 -59.05
C PRO A 212 3.50 -59.89 -58.16
N ALA A 213 2.36 -60.47 -58.56
CA ALA A 213 1.70 -61.58 -57.89
C ALA A 213 2.56 -62.86 -57.97
N GLY A 214 3.42 -63.08 -56.98
CA GLY A 214 4.08 -64.36 -56.76
C GLY A 214 3.09 -65.39 -56.26
N GLY A 215 2.67 -66.30 -57.15
CA GLY A 215 1.77 -67.39 -56.84
C GLY A 215 2.38 -68.37 -55.82
N GLY A 216 1.78 -68.42 -54.63
CA GLY A 216 1.98 -69.47 -53.64
C GLY A 216 0.72 -70.32 -53.55
N GLY A 217 0.63 -71.37 -54.38
CA GLY A 217 -0.38 -72.41 -54.25
C GLY A 217 0.02 -73.40 -53.16
N GLY A 218 -0.85 -73.58 -52.16
CA GLY A 218 -0.80 -74.71 -51.25
C GLY A 218 -1.78 -75.79 -51.67
N ALA A 219 -1.41 -77.06 -51.51
CA ALA A 219 -2.20 -78.09 -50.81
C ALA A 219 -1.57 -79.48 -50.95
N ALA A 220 -1.60 -80.20 -49.83
CA ALA A 220 -1.17 -81.57 -49.62
C ALA A 220 -1.99 -82.61 -50.39
N LYS A 221 -1.34 -83.68 -50.89
CA LYS A 221 -1.52 -85.07 -50.45
C LYS A 221 -0.47 -85.97 -51.10
#